data_AF-A0AAW3LY44-F1
#
_entry.id   AF-A0AAW3LY44-F1
#
_cell.length_a   1.000
_cell.length_b   1.000
_cell.length_c   1.000
_cell.angle_alpha   90.00
_cell.angle_beta   90.00
_cell.angle_gamma   90.00
#
_symmetry.space_group_name_H-M   'P 1'
#
loop_
_entity.id
_entity.type
_entity.pdbx_description
1 polymer ?
#
loop_
_entity_poly.entity_id
_entity_poly.type
_entity_poly.pdbx_seq_one_letter_code
_entity_poly.pdbx_strand_id
1 'polypeptide(L)' 'MAFWQVDYTQAGERKVMIFEGHHDLPELETVYETLFDHCQLRKNGCTSLTDVMAKNAIVVVNIREADDE' A
#
# COMPACT_ATOMS: atom_id res chain seq x y z
N MET A 1 5.62 -18.15 2.93
CA MET A 1 5.70 -16.70 3.15
C MET A 1 6.24 -16.10 1.88
N ALA A 2 5.65 -15.01 1.42
CA ALA A 2 6.13 -14.28 0.24
C ALA A 2 6.28 -12.80 0.60
N PHE A 3 7.23 -12.14 -0.04
CA PHE A 3 7.37 -10.70 0.05
C PHE A 3 6.59 -10.07 -1.09
N TRP A 4 5.79 -9.06 -0.78
CA TRP A 4 4.98 -8.35 -1.77
C TRP A 4 5.52 -6.94 -1.94
N GLN A 5 5.89 -6.60 -3.18
CA GLN A 5 6.26 -5.27 -3.59
C GLN A 5 5.02 -4.52 -4.12
N VAL A 6 4.76 -3.35 -3.52
CA VAL A 6 3.72 -2.42 -3.94
C VAL A 6 4.36 -1.15 -4.45
N ASP A 7 4.18 -0.90 -5.74
CA ASP A 7 4.48 0.38 -6.37
C ASP A 7 3.28 1.31 -6.17
N TYR A 8 3.51 2.44 -5.53
CA TYR A 8 2.48 3.46 -5.32
C TYR A 8 3.04 4.85 -5.60
N THR A 9 2.17 5.80 -5.94
CA THR A 9 2.54 7.21 -5.99
C THR A 9 1.97 7.90 -4.76
N GLN A 10 2.73 8.79 -4.12
CA GLN A 10 2.26 9.66 -3.04
C GLN A 10 2.58 11.11 -3.42
N ALA A 11 1.56 11.98 -3.47
CA ALA A 11 1.72 13.39 -3.86
C ALA A 11 2.46 13.58 -5.22
N GLY A 12 2.32 12.62 -6.14
CA GLY A 12 2.98 12.62 -7.45
C GLY A 12 4.37 11.99 -7.49
N GLU A 13 4.93 11.59 -6.35
CA GLU A 13 6.22 10.89 -6.28
C GLU A 13 6.02 9.38 -6.26
N ARG A 14 6.74 8.65 -7.12
CA ARG A 14 6.69 7.18 -7.14
C ARG A 14 7.52 6.62 -5.98
N LYS A 15 6.92 5.72 -5.23
CA LYS A 15 7.50 5.02 -4.09
C LYS A 15 7.22 3.54 -4.20
N VAL A 16 8.02 2.76 -3.47
CA VAL A 16 7.91 1.32 -3.40
C VAL A 16 7.87 0.94 -1.92
N MET A 17 6.96 0.05 -1.58
CA MET A 17 6.88 -0.57 -0.27
C MET A 17 6.97 -2.08 -0.45
N ILE A 18 7.73 -2.74 0.44
CA ILE A 18 7.79 -4.19 0.50
C ILE A 18 7.25 -4.60 1.86
N PHE A 19 6.35 -5.58 1.88
CA PHE A 19 5.84 -6.17 3.11
C PHE A 19 5.76 -7.69 3.01
N GLU A 20 5.84 -8.35 4.15
CA GLU A 20 5.75 -9.80 4.24
C GLU A 20 4.28 -10.24 4.33
N GLY A 21 3.91 -11.27 3.57
CA GLY A 21 2.57 -11.81 3.55
C GLY A 21 2.53 -13.31 3.27
N HIS A 22 1.31 -13.80 3.04
CA HIS A 22 1.08 -15.16 2.54
C HIS A 22 1.56 -15.28 1.08
N HIS A 23 1.68 -16.51 0.57
CA HIS A 23 2.03 -16.76 -0.84
C HIS A 23 0.92 -16.35 -1.82
N ASP A 24 -0.29 -16.13 -1.33
CA ASP A 24 -1.41 -15.66 -2.13
C ASP A 24 -1.29 -14.15 -2.39
N LEU A 25 -1.77 -13.71 -3.56
CA LEU A 25 -1.82 -12.30 -3.94
C LEU A 25 -2.60 -11.51 -2.87
N PRO A 26 -2.01 -10.47 -2.24
CA PRO A 26 -2.68 -9.72 -1.20
C PRO A 26 -3.85 -8.95 -1.77
N GLU A 27 -4.93 -8.91 -0.99
CA GLU A 27 -6.09 -8.09 -1.31
C GLU A 27 -5.72 -6.60 -1.24
N LEU A 28 -6.41 -5.79 -2.05
CA LEU A 28 -6.18 -4.35 -2.08
C LEU A 28 -6.42 -3.69 -0.71
N GLU A 29 -7.35 -4.23 0.09
CA GLU A 29 -7.61 -3.77 1.45
C GLU A 29 -6.38 -3.94 2.34
N THR A 30 -5.75 -5.12 2.33
CA THR A 30 -4.51 -5.38 3.06
C THR A 30 -3.40 -4.43 2.63
N VAL A 31 -3.24 -4.22 1.32
CA VAL A 31 -2.25 -3.27 0.78
C VAL A 31 -2.49 -1.85 1.31
N TYR A 32 -3.75 -1.41 1.34
CA TYR A 32 -4.11 -0.11 1.89
C TYR A 32 -3.90 -0.02 3.40
N GLU A 33 -4.15 -1.09 4.17
CA GLU A 33 -3.83 -1.13 5.59
C GLU A 33 -2.32 -1.00 5.83
N THR A 34 -1.51 -1.73 5.05
CA THR A 34 -0.06 -1.63 5.15
C THR A 34 0.44 -0.24 4.76
N LEU A 35 -0.08 0.35 3.67
CA LEU A 35 0.26 1.72 3.29
C LEU A 35 -0.18 2.75 4.33
N PHE A 36 -1.31 2.53 4.99
CA PHE A 36 -1.81 3.39 6.03
C PHE A 36 -0.84 3.46 7.21
N ASP A 37 -0.35 2.30 7.66
CA ASP A 37 0.65 2.19 8.72
C ASP A 37 2.03 2.70 8.27
N HIS A 38 2.50 2.27 7.10
CA HIS A 38 3.80 2.62 6.53
C HIS A 38 3.95 4.13 6.30
N CYS A 39 2.92 4.78 5.77
CA CYS A 39 2.91 6.24 5.59
C CYS A 39 2.48 7.01 6.85
N GLN A 40 2.25 6.33 7.99
CA GLN A 40 1.81 6.90 9.26
C GLN A 40 0.62 7.86 9.12
N LEU A 41 -0.35 7.45 8.30
CA LEU A 41 -1.48 8.29 7.93
C LEU A 41 -2.47 8.43 9.09
N ARG A 42 -3.29 9.50 9.04
CA ARG A 42 -4.36 9.72 10.02
C ARG A 42 -5.72 9.64 9.35
N LYS A 43 -6.63 8.87 9.95
CA LYS A 43 -8.04 8.72 9.54
C LYS A 43 -8.92 9.96 9.77
N ASN A 44 -8.36 11.11 10.17
CA ASN A 44 -9.15 12.28 10.58
C ASN A 44 -10.17 12.72 9.52
N GLY A 45 -11.44 12.38 9.77
CA GLY A 45 -12.59 12.68 8.91
C GLY A 45 -12.74 11.77 7.68
N CYS A 46 -12.04 10.64 7.60
CA CYS A 46 -12.16 9.67 6.51
C CYS A 46 -12.97 8.45 6.95
N THR A 47 -13.92 8.02 6.12
CA THR A 47 -14.81 6.88 6.37
C THR A 47 -14.17 5.53 6.03
N SER A 48 -13.29 5.50 5.03
CA SER A 48 -12.64 4.27 4.56
C SER A 48 -11.14 4.49 4.27
N LEU A 49 -10.37 3.40 4.16
CA LEU A 49 -8.96 3.49 3.79
C LEU A 49 -8.77 4.13 2.41
N THR A 50 -9.66 3.82 1.46
CA THR A 50 -9.68 4.45 0.13
C THR A 50 -9.79 5.97 0.22
N ASP A 51 -10.63 6.51 1.12
CA ASP A 51 -10.71 7.96 1.35
C ASP A 51 -9.41 8.52 1.91
N VAL A 52 -8.76 7.80 2.83
CA VAL A 52 -7.46 8.21 3.38
C VAL A 52 -6.41 8.24 2.27
N MET A 53 -6.36 7.21 1.43
CA MET A 53 -5.41 7.14 0.31
C MET A 53 -5.65 8.29 -0.67
N ALA A 54 -6.89 8.51 -1.09
CA ALA A 54 -7.25 9.61 -1.98
C ALA A 54 -6.90 10.98 -1.38
N LYS A 55 -7.19 11.21 -0.10
CA LYS A 55 -6.87 12.45 0.61
C LYS A 55 -5.37 12.73 0.70
N ASN A 56 -4.55 11.68 0.80
CA ASN A 56 -3.09 11.79 0.83
C ASN A 56 -2.46 11.66 -0.56
N ALA A 57 -3.25 11.70 -1.63
CA ALA A 57 -2.81 11.51 -3.01
C ALA A 57 -1.98 10.23 -3.19
N ILE A 58 -2.39 9.15 -2.52
CA ILE A 58 -1.81 7.82 -2.62
C ILE A 58 -2.58 7.00 -3.64
N VAL A 59 -1.87 6.49 -4.65
CA VAL A 59 -2.45 5.63 -5.70
C VAL A 59 -1.55 4.42 -5.87
N VAL A 60 -2.09 3.22 -5.68
CA VAL A 60 -1.39 1.98 -5.97
C VAL A 60 -1.37 1.77 -7.48
N VAL A 61 -0.18 1.63 -8.03
CA VAL A 61 0.07 1.50 -9.47
C VAL A 61 0.22 0.03 -9.85
N ASN A 62 0.97 -0.73 -9.03
CA ASN A 62 1.25 -2.13 -9.30
C ASN A 62 1.51 -2.90 -8.00
N ILE A 63 1.12 -4.16 -7.96
CA ILE A 63 1.38 -5.10 -6.87
C ILE A 63 2.01 -6.35 -7.48
N ARG A 64 3.16 -6.78 -6.98
CA ARG A 64 3.87 -7.97 -7.46
C ARG A 64 4.60 -8.66 -6.32
N GLU A 65 4.86 -9.95 -6.45
CA GLU A 65 5.76 -10.65 -5.53
C GLU A 65 7.18 -10.06 -5.69
N ALA A 66 7.86 -9.80 -4.59
CA ALA A 66 9.27 -9.43 -4.58
C ALA A 66 10.08 -10.71 -4.66
N ASP A 67 10.87 -10.85 -5.72
CA ASP A 67 11.88 -11.90 -5.82
C ASP A 67 12.90 -11.72 -4.68
N ASP A 68 13.03 -12.75 -3.85
CA ASP A 68 14.08 -12.91 -2.83
C ASP A 68 15.38 -13.30 -3.58
N GLU A 69 16.22 -12.33 -3.95
CA GLU A 69 17.60 -12.58 -4.39
C GLU A 69 18.59 -12.50 -3.24
#